data_AF-A0A2A4K3W2-F1
#
_entry.id   AF-A0A2A4K3W2-F1
#
_cell.length_a   1.000
_cell.length_b   1.000
_cell.length_c   1.000
_cell.angle_alpha   90.00
_cell.angle_beta   90.00
_cell.angle_gamma   90.00
#
_symmetry.space_group_name_H-M   'P 1'
#
loop_
_entity.id
_entity.type
_entity.pdbx_description
1 polymer ?
#
loop_
_entity_poly.entity_id
_entity_poly.type
_entity_poly.pdbx_seq_one_letter_code
_entity_poly.pdbx_strand_id
1 'polypeptide(L)'
;MFSSKTQLQKRTPENGTDRESFLSLLVDEYLHSSSYDAKCQVLANLANFAYDPINYQYIRDVGVLDIFLHVIKNESSHQLLHFASAGICNLSCDPLNAEYIITQSGLKPIIALLKSSHDDILADTITTLYYLNNNQTKAEITTTEVIKHIRDIQKSNDKRLKICKIHTTTFSNTAFKAGDKIRIQKTLTQKDLDAFSNLTSDHNYLHQNNGNKRPIVHGALLNGLVAGLIGTHLPGPGTVLVSQTMKFPNKCFVGEKLTISVELVDVRKILKVKFYCIVEEEKKVVFEGEAKLMLAKDC
;
A
#
# COMPACT_ATOMS: atom_id res chain seq x y z
N MET A 1 8.07 14.76 1.31
CA MET A 1 9.55 14.84 1.24
C MET A 1 10.05 14.72 2.67
N PHE A 2 10.77 13.64 3.01
CA PHE A 2 11.25 13.40 4.37
C PHE A 2 12.44 14.29 4.70
N SER A 3 12.55 14.73 5.95
CA SER A 3 13.61 15.63 6.41
C SER A 3 14.85 14.85 6.85
N SER A 4 16.04 15.41 6.62
CA SER A 4 17.28 14.91 7.19
C SER A 4 17.66 15.62 8.49
N LYS A 5 18.51 14.98 9.32
CA LYS A 5 19.06 15.60 10.55
C LYS A 5 19.73 16.95 10.26
N THR A 6 20.47 17.03 9.15
CA THR A 6 21.12 18.26 8.69
C THR A 6 20.12 19.35 8.33
N GLN A 7 18.98 19.01 7.72
CA GLN A 7 17.91 19.97 7.42
C GLN A 7 17.20 20.47 8.68
N LEU A 8 16.98 19.60 9.66
CA LEU A 8 16.44 20.00 10.96
C LEU A 8 17.36 20.98 11.67
N GLN A 9 18.65 20.66 11.78
CA GLN A 9 19.65 21.54 12.41
C GLN A 9 19.73 22.91 11.73
N LYS A 10 19.64 22.97 10.39
CA LYS A 10 19.61 24.25 9.66
C LYS A 10 18.34 25.08 9.90
N ARG A 11 17.23 24.43 10.24
CA ARG A 11 15.92 25.09 10.47
C ARG A 11 15.71 25.47 11.94
N THR A 12 16.43 24.84 12.86
CA THR A 12 16.44 25.21 14.27
C THR A 12 17.35 26.43 14.47
N PRO A 13 16.83 27.58 14.92
CA PRO A 13 17.66 28.74 15.25
C PRO A 13 18.72 28.40 16.31
N GLU A 14 19.83 29.14 16.38
CA GLU A 14 20.88 28.93 17.40
C GLU A 14 20.34 29.00 18.85
N ASN A 15 19.26 29.77 19.07
CA ASN A 15 18.54 29.86 20.35
C ASN A 15 17.13 29.21 20.29
N GLY A 16 16.90 28.34 19.31
CA GLY A 16 15.62 27.66 19.12
C GLY A 16 15.43 26.51 20.10
N THR A 17 14.17 26.23 20.44
CA THR A 17 13.81 25.02 21.18
C THR A 17 14.16 23.79 20.35
N ASP A 18 14.84 22.81 20.96
CA ASP A 18 15.11 21.55 20.29
C ASP A 18 13.81 20.77 20.01
N ARG A 19 13.89 19.73 19.16
CA ARG A 19 12.70 19.03 18.68
C ARG A 19 11.94 18.33 19.80
N GLU A 20 12.64 17.73 20.75
CA GLU A 20 12.01 17.01 21.87
C GLU A 20 11.29 18.00 22.78
N SER A 21 11.98 19.06 23.20
CA SER A 21 11.40 20.13 24.03
C SER A 21 10.20 20.79 23.35
N PHE A 22 10.25 21.01 22.03
CA PHE A 22 9.13 21.60 21.30
C PHE A 22 7.90 20.70 21.28
N LEU A 23 8.08 19.39 21.04
CA LEU A 23 6.97 18.44 21.10
C LEU A 23 6.44 18.30 22.53
N SER A 24 7.31 18.36 23.54
CA SER A 24 6.91 18.36 24.95
C SER A 24 6.03 19.57 25.29
N LEU A 25 6.34 20.76 24.77
CA LEU A 25 5.49 21.96 24.95
C LEU A 25 4.11 21.79 24.34
N LEU A 26 4.01 21.17 23.16
CA LEU A 26 2.72 20.87 22.54
C LEU A 26 1.92 19.86 23.38
N VAL A 27 2.56 18.81 23.88
CA VAL A 27 1.93 17.84 24.79
C VAL A 27 1.40 18.56 26.04
N ASP A 28 2.21 19.41 26.65
CA ASP A 28 1.85 20.15 27.85
C ASP A 28 0.68 21.11 27.60
N GLU A 29 0.68 21.81 26.46
CA GLU A 29 -0.43 22.67 26.01
C GLU A 29 -1.72 21.87 25.83
N TYR A 30 -1.67 20.68 25.22
CA TYR A 30 -2.86 19.85 25.07
C TYR A 30 -3.46 19.42 26.41
N LEU A 31 -2.61 18.99 27.35
CA LEU A 31 -3.03 18.46 28.64
C LEU A 31 -3.65 19.53 29.56
N HIS A 32 -3.13 20.76 29.50
CA HIS A 32 -3.55 21.83 30.40
C HIS A 32 -4.55 22.82 29.79
N SER A 33 -4.72 22.81 28.46
CA SER A 33 -5.67 23.71 27.81
C SER A 33 -7.12 23.26 27.99
N SER A 34 -7.99 24.19 28.39
CA SER A 34 -9.45 24.03 28.32
C SER A 34 -10.05 24.52 27.00
N SER A 35 -9.23 25.14 26.13
CA SER A 35 -9.68 25.70 24.86
C SER A 35 -9.77 24.61 23.79
N TYR A 36 -10.95 24.45 23.22
CA TYR A 36 -11.18 23.54 22.10
C TYR A 36 -10.29 23.84 20.90
N ASP A 37 -10.20 25.11 20.50
CA ASP A 37 -9.40 25.53 19.34
C ASP A 37 -7.91 25.26 19.56
N ALA A 38 -7.41 25.49 20.78
CA ALA A 38 -6.03 25.19 21.13
C ALA A 38 -5.76 23.68 21.03
N LYS A 39 -6.66 22.83 21.57
CA LYS A 39 -6.53 21.37 21.44
C LYS A 39 -6.53 20.91 19.98
N CYS A 40 -7.41 21.46 19.15
CA CYS A 40 -7.43 21.18 17.71
C CYS A 40 -6.11 21.57 17.05
N GLN A 41 -5.60 22.77 17.33
CA GLN A 41 -4.36 23.27 16.75
C GLN A 41 -3.16 22.42 17.16
N VAL A 42 -3.09 22.03 18.43
CA VAL A 42 -2.04 21.15 18.94
C VAL A 42 -2.09 19.78 18.26
N LEU A 43 -3.27 19.13 18.20
CA LEU A 43 -3.41 17.83 17.55
C LEU A 43 -3.02 17.90 16.06
N ALA A 44 -3.44 18.95 15.35
CA ALA A 44 -3.06 19.16 13.95
C ALA A 44 -1.54 19.28 13.79
N ASN A 45 -0.87 20.03 14.68
CA ASN A 45 0.58 20.15 14.68
C ASN A 45 1.25 18.80 14.92
N LEU A 46 0.83 18.06 15.95
CA LEU A 46 1.37 16.75 16.27
C LEU A 46 1.18 15.75 15.12
N ALA A 47 0.01 15.75 14.47
CA ALA A 47 -0.27 14.90 13.31
C ALA A 47 0.62 15.22 12.10
N ASN A 48 0.98 16.50 11.91
CA ASN A 48 1.94 16.91 10.89
C ASN A 48 3.37 16.44 11.22
N PHE A 49 3.79 16.48 12.48
CA PHE A 49 5.10 15.93 12.88
C PHE A 49 5.16 14.41 12.73
N ALA A 50 4.05 13.73 12.99
CA ALA A 50 3.89 12.29 12.81
C ALA A 50 4.07 11.81 11.36
N TYR A 51 4.08 12.71 10.36
CA TYR A 51 4.31 12.34 8.96
C TYR A 51 5.78 11.99 8.65
N ASP A 52 6.74 12.53 9.41
CA ASP A 52 8.17 12.40 9.12
C ASP A 52 8.86 11.45 10.13
N PRO A 53 9.43 10.30 9.68
CA PRO A 53 10.05 9.29 10.54
C PRO A 53 11.14 9.81 11.47
N ILE A 54 11.80 10.91 11.11
CA ILE A 54 12.81 11.54 11.97
C ILE A 54 12.25 11.97 13.34
N ASN A 55 10.92 12.13 13.45
CA ASN A 55 10.26 12.53 14.68
C ASN A 55 9.79 11.36 15.54
N TYR A 56 9.81 10.12 15.04
CA TYR A 56 9.11 8.99 15.70
C TYR A 56 9.65 8.70 17.10
N GLN A 57 10.98 8.80 17.28
CA GLN A 57 11.58 8.60 18.60
C GLN A 57 11.09 9.65 19.59
N TYR A 58 11.22 10.95 19.24
CA TYR A 58 10.75 12.04 20.10
C TYR A 58 9.24 11.93 20.41
N ILE A 59 8.42 11.57 19.42
CA ILE A 59 6.97 11.38 19.57
C ILE A 59 6.64 10.30 20.61
N ARG A 60 7.41 9.21 20.63
CA ARG A 60 7.28 8.17 21.66
C ARG A 60 7.72 8.67 23.02
N ASP A 61 8.88 9.34 23.07
CA ASP A 61 9.49 9.77 24.33
C ASP A 61 8.61 10.79 25.08
N VAL A 62 7.90 11.66 24.36
CA VAL A 62 7.03 12.68 24.97
C VAL A 62 5.55 12.27 25.07
N GLY A 63 5.18 11.04 24.70
CA GLY A 63 3.81 10.52 24.92
C GLY A 63 2.73 11.03 23.96
N VAL A 64 3.10 11.45 22.74
CA VAL A 64 2.12 11.94 21.74
C VAL A 64 1.10 10.86 21.35
N LEU A 65 1.54 9.60 21.26
CA LEU A 65 0.64 8.48 20.95
C LEU A 65 -0.46 8.33 22.00
N ASP A 66 -0.16 8.58 23.28
CA ASP A 66 -1.15 8.48 24.36
C ASP A 66 -2.25 9.53 24.21
N ILE A 67 -1.87 10.75 23.78
CA ILE A 67 -2.84 11.81 23.47
C ILE A 67 -3.77 11.36 22.33
N PHE A 68 -3.23 10.87 21.22
CA PHE A 68 -4.07 10.45 20.10
C PHE A 68 -4.99 9.29 20.49
N LEU A 69 -4.48 8.31 21.22
CA LEU A 69 -5.27 7.18 21.73
C LEU A 69 -6.34 7.64 22.72
N HIS A 70 -6.03 8.62 23.57
CA HIS A 70 -7.00 9.22 24.48
C HIS A 70 -8.14 9.90 23.72
N VAL A 71 -7.82 10.68 22.69
CA VAL A 71 -8.82 11.38 21.86
C VAL A 71 -9.76 10.40 21.19
N ILE A 72 -9.26 9.37 20.49
CA ILE A 72 -10.14 8.42 19.79
C ILE A 72 -10.98 7.56 20.75
N LYS A 73 -10.59 7.46 22.03
CA LYS A 73 -11.32 6.73 23.06
C LYS A 73 -12.42 7.58 23.72
N ASN A 74 -12.20 8.88 23.85
CA ASN A 74 -13.00 9.72 24.76
C ASN A 74 -13.68 10.93 24.10
N GLU A 75 -13.30 11.31 22.88
CA GLU A 75 -13.85 12.47 22.19
C GLU A 75 -14.88 12.07 21.11
N SER A 76 -15.80 12.98 20.82
CA SER A 76 -16.80 12.83 19.76
C SER A 76 -16.71 13.91 18.68
N SER A 77 -15.91 14.96 18.89
CA SER A 77 -15.73 16.03 17.92
C SER A 77 -15.04 15.50 16.65
N HIS A 78 -15.63 15.82 15.50
CA HIS A 78 -15.05 15.49 14.20
C HIS A 78 -13.60 15.99 14.05
N GLN A 79 -13.28 17.23 14.41
CA GLN A 79 -11.92 17.76 14.21
C GLN A 79 -10.89 17.08 15.11
N LEU A 80 -11.22 16.88 16.40
CA LEU A 80 -10.33 16.19 17.33
C LEU A 80 -10.08 14.76 16.87
N LEU A 81 -11.15 14.04 16.52
CA LEU A 81 -11.07 12.67 16.01
C LEU A 81 -10.28 12.60 14.70
N HIS A 82 -10.51 13.54 13.77
CA HIS A 82 -9.78 13.59 12.51
C HIS A 82 -8.28 13.74 12.75
N PHE A 83 -7.85 14.77 13.50
CA PHE A 83 -6.42 14.99 13.74
C PHE A 83 -5.77 13.84 14.50
N ALA A 84 -6.45 13.26 15.50
CA ALA A 84 -5.92 12.10 16.20
C ALA A 84 -5.83 10.86 15.31
N SER A 85 -6.86 10.58 14.50
CA SER A 85 -6.85 9.44 13.57
C SER A 85 -5.77 9.59 12.49
N ALA A 86 -5.56 10.81 11.96
CA ALA A 86 -4.50 11.11 11.01
C ALA A 86 -3.11 10.93 11.64
N GLY A 87 -2.92 11.39 12.87
CA GLY A 87 -1.67 11.19 13.62
C GLY A 87 -1.35 9.71 13.84
N ILE A 88 -2.33 8.92 14.28
CA ILE A 88 -2.18 7.46 14.43
C ILE A 88 -1.88 6.80 13.08
N CYS A 89 -2.61 7.16 12.03
CA CYS A 89 -2.40 6.65 10.67
C CYS A 89 -0.96 6.85 10.21
N ASN A 90 -0.44 8.07 10.33
CA ASN A 90 0.93 8.41 9.96
C ASN A 90 1.96 7.60 10.75
N LEU A 91 1.74 7.39 12.06
CA LEU A 91 2.66 6.65 12.93
C LEU A 91 2.59 5.14 12.77
N SER A 92 1.44 4.60 12.34
CA SER A 92 1.17 3.16 12.34
C SER A 92 2.03 2.35 11.37
N CYS A 93 2.68 2.99 10.40
CA CYS A 93 3.59 2.32 9.47
C CYS A 93 4.92 1.90 10.12
N ASP A 94 5.29 2.48 11.27
CA ASP A 94 6.47 2.10 12.05
C ASP A 94 6.16 0.91 12.98
N PRO A 95 6.98 -0.16 12.96
CA PRO A 95 6.72 -1.35 13.78
C PRO A 95 6.62 -1.07 15.29
N LEU A 96 7.46 -0.18 15.84
CA LEU A 96 7.46 0.12 17.27
C LEU A 96 6.19 0.88 17.67
N ASN A 97 5.78 1.85 16.85
CA ASN A 97 4.52 2.57 17.07
C ASN A 97 3.31 1.64 16.91
N ALA A 98 3.31 0.76 15.91
CA ALA A 98 2.25 -0.23 15.71
C ALA A 98 2.09 -1.15 16.93
N GLU A 99 3.20 -1.68 17.46
CA GLU A 99 3.21 -2.48 18.68
C GLU A 99 2.70 -1.68 19.90
N TYR A 100 3.12 -0.41 20.04
CA TYR A 100 2.64 0.49 21.09
C TYR A 100 1.12 0.69 21.02
N ILE A 101 0.57 0.98 19.84
CA ILE A 101 -0.88 1.16 19.63
C ILE A 101 -1.66 -0.09 20.06
N ILE A 102 -1.15 -1.28 19.72
CA ILE A 102 -1.78 -2.55 20.05
C ILE A 102 -1.73 -2.80 21.57
N THR A 103 -0.57 -2.64 22.19
CA THR A 103 -0.37 -2.84 23.64
C THR A 103 -1.21 -1.87 24.49
N GLN A 104 -1.42 -0.64 24.01
CA GLN A 104 -2.31 0.34 24.66
C GLN A 104 -3.81 0.15 24.37
N SER A 105 -4.21 -1.04 23.91
CA SER A 105 -5.60 -1.38 23.57
C SER A 105 -6.24 -0.40 22.57
N GLY A 106 -5.44 0.12 21.63
CA GLY A 106 -5.89 1.06 20.61
C GLY A 106 -6.73 0.43 19.50
N LEU A 107 -6.62 -0.89 19.29
CA LEU A 107 -7.26 -1.57 18.16
C LEU A 107 -8.78 -1.41 18.13
N LYS A 108 -9.47 -1.66 19.26
CA LYS A 108 -10.95 -1.58 19.33
C LYS A 108 -11.48 -0.16 19.08
N PRO A 109 -10.93 0.90 19.71
CA PRO A 109 -11.26 2.28 19.36
C PRO A 109 -11.07 2.59 17.87
N ILE A 110 -9.96 2.15 17.28
CA ILE A 110 -9.69 2.37 15.84
C ILE A 110 -10.75 1.66 14.99
N ILE A 111 -11.09 0.40 15.27
CA ILE A 111 -12.16 -0.32 14.55
C ILE A 111 -13.51 0.42 14.67
N ALA A 112 -13.81 1.03 15.83
CA ALA A 112 -15.04 1.77 16.03
C ALA A 112 -15.17 2.99 15.11
N LEU A 113 -14.05 3.61 14.71
CA LEU A 113 -14.03 4.75 13.78
C LEU A 113 -14.52 4.39 12.37
N LEU A 114 -14.60 3.11 12.00
CA LEU A 114 -15.24 2.66 10.73
C LEU A 114 -16.73 3.02 10.66
N LYS A 115 -17.36 3.42 11.77
CA LYS A 115 -18.74 3.91 11.82
C LYS A 115 -18.87 5.42 11.59
N SER A 116 -17.75 6.14 11.40
CA SER A 116 -17.75 7.57 11.15
C SER A 116 -18.52 7.93 9.88
N SER A 117 -19.19 9.08 9.89
CA SER A 117 -19.81 9.68 8.71
C SER A 117 -18.84 10.52 7.86
N HIS A 118 -17.57 10.59 8.25
CA HIS A 118 -16.57 11.45 7.63
C HIS A 118 -15.50 10.66 6.88
N ASP A 119 -15.39 10.92 5.58
CA ASP A 119 -14.52 10.17 4.66
C ASP A 119 -13.02 10.25 4.98
N ASP A 120 -12.57 11.34 5.60
CA ASP A 120 -11.19 11.52 6.07
C ASP A 120 -10.84 10.54 7.21
N ILE A 121 -11.66 10.51 8.26
CA ILE A 121 -11.52 9.57 9.38
C ILE A 121 -11.58 8.12 8.87
N LEU A 122 -12.49 7.83 7.93
CA LEU A 122 -12.61 6.49 7.35
C LEU A 122 -11.34 6.08 6.57
N ALA A 123 -10.77 6.99 5.79
CA ALA A 123 -9.53 6.75 5.05
C ALA A 123 -8.34 6.48 5.99
N ASP A 124 -8.18 7.31 7.03
CA ASP A 124 -7.15 7.16 8.04
C ASP A 124 -7.32 5.85 8.82
N THR A 125 -8.55 5.49 9.15
CA THR A 125 -8.89 4.25 9.87
C THR A 125 -8.54 3.01 9.04
N ILE A 126 -8.98 2.94 7.77
CA ILE A 126 -8.71 1.78 6.91
C ILE A 126 -7.20 1.60 6.71
N THR A 127 -6.48 2.70 6.53
CA THR A 127 -5.02 2.69 6.36
C THR A 127 -4.32 2.25 7.65
N THR A 128 -4.75 2.75 8.81
CA THR A 128 -4.23 2.33 10.12
C THR A 128 -4.44 0.83 10.32
N LEU A 129 -5.65 0.32 10.08
CA LEU A 129 -5.93 -1.11 10.20
C LEU A 129 -5.04 -1.95 9.28
N TYR A 130 -4.59 -1.41 8.15
CA TYR A 130 -3.76 -2.14 7.20
C TYR A 130 -2.36 -2.37 7.77
N TYR A 131 -1.78 -1.32 8.35
CA TYR A 131 -0.49 -1.44 9.01
C TYR A 131 -0.56 -2.26 10.30
N LEU A 132 -1.68 -2.19 11.02
CA LEU A 132 -1.87 -2.97 12.25
C LEU A 132 -2.24 -4.43 11.99
N ASN A 133 -2.58 -4.85 10.77
CA ASN A 133 -3.01 -6.22 10.46
C ASN A 133 -1.85 -7.21 10.44
N ASN A 134 -1.63 -7.87 11.57
CA ASN A 134 -0.59 -8.86 11.79
C ASN A 134 -1.16 -10.10 12.50
N ASN A 135 -0.31 -11.09 12.82
CA ASN A 135 -0.77 -12.35 13.44
C ASN A 135 -1.53 -12.16 14.76
N GLN A 136 -1.26 -11.10 15.52
CA GLN A 136 -1.91 -10.82 16.81
C GLN A 136 -3.30 -10.18 16.62
N THR A 137 -3.46 -9.28 15.65
CA THR A 137 -4.66 -8.45 15.49
C THR A 137 -5.61 -8.94 14.40
N LYS A 138 -5.13 -9.82 13.51
CA LYS A 138 -5.86 -10.27 12.32
C LYS A 138 -7.25 -10.82 12.65
N ALA A 139 -7.39 -11.58 13.73
CA ALA A 139 -8.68 -12.16 14.10
C ALA A 139 -9.76 -11.10 14.39
N GLU A 140 -9.38 -9.95 14.95
CA GLU A 140 -10.29 -8.84 15.24
C GLU A 140 -10.54 -7.97 13.99
N ILE A 141 -9.50 -7.70 13.21
CA ILE A 141 -9.58 -6.85 11.99
C ILE A 141 -10.33 -7.55 10.85
N THR A 142 -10.23 -8.89 10.74
CA THR A 142 -10.82 -9.65 9.63
C THR A 142 -12.17 -10.29 9.97
N THR A 143 -12.85 -9.78 11.00
CA THR A 143 -14.23 -10.20 11.31
C THR A 143 -15.18 -9.85 10.16
N THR A 144 -16.24 -10.65 10.00
CA THR A 144 -17.26 -10.47 8.95
C THR A 144 -17.85 -9.05 8.98
N GLU A 145 -18.17 -8.54 10.17
CA GLU A 145 -18.67 -7.18 10.39
C GLU A 145 -17.70 -6.11 9.88
N VAL A 146 -16.43 -6.18 10.27
CA VAL A 146 -15.41 -5.19 9.88
C VAL A 146 -15.19 -5.22 8.38
N ILE A 147 -15.04 -6.42 7.79
CA ILE A 147 -14.88 -6.58 6.35
C ILE A 147 -16.10 -6.02 5.60
N LYS A 148 -17.31 -6.26 6.09
CA LYS A 148 -18.54 -5.74 5.48
C LYS A 148 -18.56 -4.20 5.48
N HIS A 149 -18.26 -3.57 6.62
CA HIS A 149 -18.18 -2.11 6.71
C HIS A 149 -17.13 -1.53 5.75
N ILE A 150 -15.93 -2.10 5.73
CA ILE A 150 -14.86 -1.65 4.83
C ILE A 150 -15.32 -1.74 3.36
N ARG A 151 -15.99 -2.83 2.96
CA ARG A 151 -16.53 -2.98 1.60
C ARG A 151 -17.62 -1.97 1.27
N ASP A 152 -18.46 -1.61 2.23
CA ASP A 152 -19.51 -0.62 2.01
C ASP A 152 -18.92 0.79 1.84
N ILE A 153 -17.91 1.14 2.64
CA ILE A 153 -17.17 2.42 2.50
C ILE A 153 -16.55 2.56 1.10
N GLN A 154 -16.07 1.46 0.50
CA GLN A 154 -15.45 1.47 -0.83
C GLN A 154 -16.38 1.80 -2.00
N LYS A 155 -17.69 1.78 -1.78
CA LYS A 155 -18.68 2.22 -2.77
C LYS A 155 -18.71 3.76 -2.87
N SER A 156 -18.07 4.47 -1.95
CA SER A 156 -17.95 5.94 -1.99
C SER A 156 -17.23 6.42 -3.25
N ASN A 157 -17.63 7.60 -3.72
CA ASN A 157 -17.01 8.27 -4.86
C ASN A 157 -15.77 9.09 -4.49
N ASP A 158 -15.47 9.28 -3.19
CA ASP A 158 -14.28 10.01 -2.73
C ASP A 158 -12.99 9.32 -3.20
N LYS A 159 -12.09 10.11 -3.79
CA LYS A 159 -10.82 9.64 -4.34
C LYS A 159 -9.90 9.06 -3.25
N ARG A 160 -9.94 9.58 -2.02
CA ARG A 160 -9.16 9.11 -0.85
C ARG A 160 -9.54 7.66 -0.50
N LEU A 161 -10.84 7.37 -0.50
CA LEU A 161 -11.36 6.04 -0.24
C LEU A 161 -11.15 5.06 -1.42
N LYS A 162 -11.01 5.57 -2.66
CA LYS A 162 -10.63 4.75 -3.82
C LYS A 162 -9.19 4.23 -3.74
N ILE A 163 -8.25 5.03 -3.21
CA ILE A 163 -6.85 4.61 -3.01
C ILE A 163 -6.78 3.46 -1.99
N CYS A 164 -7.66 3.48 -0.98
CA CYS A 164 -7.77 2.42 0.03
C CYS A 164 -8.17 1.05 -0.53
N LYS A 165 -8.60 0.94 -1.80
CA LYS A 165 -8.90 -0.36 -2.44
C LYS A 165 -7.68 -1.29 -2.47
N ILE A 166 -6.47 -0.75 -2.57
CA ILE A 166 -5.21 -1.52 -2.58
C ILE A 166 -4.95 -2.20 -1.22
N HIS A 167 -5.32 -1.56 -0.12
CA HIS A 167 -5.06 -2.07 1.24
C HIS A 167 -6.01 -3.22 1.63
N THR A 168 -7.23 -3.23 1.07
CA THR A 168 -8.28 -4.17 1.47
C THR A 168 -8.29 -5.54 0.82
N THR A 169 -7.56 -5.74 -0.28
CA THR A 169 -7.28 -7.10 -0.78
C THR A 169 -6.53 -7.93 0.27
N THR A 170 -5.80 -7.25 1.17
CA THR A 170 -5.11 -7.84 2.34
C THR A 170 -6.07 -8.21 3.48
N PHE A 171 -7.18 -7.46 3.68
CA PHE A 171 -8.20 -7.78 4.71
C PHE A 171 -9.26 -8.75 4.24
N SER A 172 -9.48 -8.81 2.92
CA SER A 172 -10.38 -9.77 2.34
C SER A 172 -9.75 -11.15 2.52
N ASN A 173 -10.26 -11.88 3.50
CA ASN A 173 -10.21 -13.35 3.54
C ASN A 173 -10.93 -13.99 2.33
N THR A 174 -10.99 -13.35 1.16
CA THR A 174 -11.05 -14.08 -0.09
C THR A 174 -9.73 -14.80 -0.21
N ALA A 175 -9.64 -15.94 0.49
CA ALA A 175 -8.69 -16.97 0.18
C ALA A 175 -8.88 -17.24 -1.31
N PHE A 176 -7.95 -16.74 -2.12
CA PHE A 176 -7.94 -17.08 -3.51
C PHE A 176 -7.82 -18.60 -3.59
N LYS A 177 -8.67 -19.20 -4.42
CA LYS A 177 -8.79 -20.65 -4.56
C LYS A 177 -8.15 -21.09 -5.86
N ALA A 178 -7.81 -22.37 -5.92
CA ALA A 178 -7.45 -22.98 -7.20
C ALA A 178 -8.60 -22.74 -8.21
N GLY A 179 -8.24 -22.31 -9.41
CA GLY A 179 -9.14 -21.93 -10.49
C GLY A 179 -9.42 -20.43 -10.60
N ASP A 180 -9.02 -19.60 -9.64
CA ASP A 180 -9.16 -18.14 -9.76
C ASP A 180 -8.30 -17.62 -10.91
N LYS A 181 -8.87 -16.73 -11.74
CA LYS A 181 -8.21 -16.19 -12.94
C LYS A 181 -8.35 -14.68 -13.02
N ILE A 182 -7.31 -14.03 -13.50
CA ILE A 182 -7.33 -12.62 -13.87
C ILE A 182 -6.77 -12.46 -15.28
N ARG A 183 -7.29 -11.46 -16.02
CA ARG A 183 -6.73 -11.07 -17.30
C ARG A 183 -6.73 -9.56 -17.47
N ILE A 184 -5.74 -9.05 -18.20
CA ILE A 184 -5.65 -7.66 -18.64
C ILE A 184 -5.37 -7.60 -20.14
N GLN A 185 -5.72 -6.50 -20.76
CA GLN A 185 -5.37 -6.21 -22.15
C GLN A 185 -4.34 -5.09 -22.22
N LYS A 186 -3.35 -5.24 -23.10
CA LYS A 186 -2.32 -4.23 -23.34
C LYS A 186 -1.87 -4.26 -24.79
N THR A 187 -1.55 -3.08 -25.32
CA THR A 187 -0.91 -2.95 -26.63
C THR A 187 0.44 -2.28 -26.41
N LEU A 188 1.52 -2.97 -26.76
CA LEU A 188 2.88 -2.46 -26.56
C LEU A 188 3.29 -1.59 -27.73
N THR A 189 3.83 -0.41 -27.42
CA THR A 189 4.28 0.60 -28.38
C THR A 189 5.79 0.60 -28.51
N GLN A 190 6.33 1.28 -29.53
CA GLN A 190 7.78 1.44 -29.66
C GLN A 190 8.39 2.14 -28.44
N LYS A 191 7.69 3.11 -27.86
CA LYS A 191 8.14 3.81 -26.64
C LYS A 191 8.33 2.86 -25.46
N ASP A 192 7.48 1.84 -25.34
CA ASP A 192 7.61 0.83 -24.29
C ASP A 192 8.86 -0.03 -24.50
N LEU A 193 9.17 -0.38 -25.75
CA LEU A 193 10.39 -1.13 -26.09
C LEU A 193 11.63 -0.27 -25.85
N ASP A 194 11.63 0.99 -26.29
CA ASP A 194 12.76 1.90 -26.11
C ASP A 194 13.06 2.13 -24.61
N ALA A 195 12.02 2.32 -23.80
CA ALA A 195 12.14 2.43 -22.34
C ALA A 195 12.72 1.15 -21.72
N PHE A 196 12.27 -0.02 -22.17
CA PHE A 196 12.79 -1.30 -21.68
C PHE A 196 14.25 -1.52 -22.11
N SER A 197 14.61 -1.21 -23.35
CA SER A 197 15.97 -1.27 -23.86
C SER A 197 16.91 -0.36 -23.07
N ASN A 198 16.50 0.89 -22.80
CA ASN A 198 17.30 1.82 -22.00
C ASN A 198 17.51 1.32 -20.55
N LEU A 199 16.49 0.68 -19.97
CA LEU A 199 16.56 0.13 -18.62
C LEU A 199 17.48 -1.10 -18.54
N THR A 200 17.42 -1.97 -19.55
CA THR A 200 18.09 -3.29 -19.54
C THR A 200 19.41 -3.31 -20.31
N SER A 201 19.72 -2.24 -21.03
CA SER A 201 20.79 -2.16 -22.03
C SER A 201 20.64 -3.14 -23.20
N ASP A 202 19.48 -3.77 -23.39
CA ASP A 202 19.18 -4.61 -24.55
C ASP A 202 18.76 -3.76 -25.75
N HIS A 203 19.74 -3.35 -26.55
CA HIS A 203 19.54 -2.58 -27.79
C HIS A 203 19.59 -3.47 -29.03
N ASN A 204 19.23 -4.75 -28.92
CA ASN A 204 19.21 -5.64 -30.07
C ASN A 204 18.30 -5.08 -31.17
N TYR A 205 18.80 -5.09 -32.42
CA TYR A 205 18.11 -4.53 -33.59
C TYR A 205 16.73 -5.16 -33.84
N LEU A 206 16.44 -6.34 -33.27
CA LEU A 206 15.12 -6.97 -33.32
C LEU A 206 14.01 -6.13 -32.66
N HIS A 207 14.38 -5.25 -31.73
CA HIS A 207 13.46 -4.44 -30.91
C HIS A 207 13.33 -3.00 -31.42
N GLN A 208 14.07 -2.63 -32.47
CA GLN A 208 14.14 -1.28 -33.01
C GLN A 208 13.37 -1.15 -34.32
N ASN A 209 12.74 0.01 -34.51
CA ASN A 209 12.06 0.32 -35.77
C ASN A 209 13.06 0.82 -36.82
N ASN A 210 13.64 -0.11 -37.56
CA ASN A 210 14.65 0.17 -38.59
C ASN A 210 14.05 0.23 -40.01
N GLY A 211 12.74 0.51 -40.14
CA GLY A 211 12.03 0.72 -41.41
C GLY A 211 11.71 -0.53 -42.24
N ASN A 212 12.51 -1.60 -42.12
CA ASN A 212 12.35 -2.79 -42.97
C ASN A 212 11.57 -3.94 -42.33
N LYS A 213 11.42 -3.96 -41.00
CA LYS A 213 10.71 -5.02 -40.26
C LYS A 213 9.99 -4.45 -39.05
N ARG A 214 8.78 -4.94 -38.79
CA ARG A 214 8.04 -4.62 -37.57
C ARG A 214 8.82 -5.12 -36.35
N PRO A 215 9.07 -4.28 -35.33
CA PRO A 215 9.86 -4.68 -34.17
C PRO A 215 9.19 -5.78 -33.35
N ILE A 216 10.01 -6.69 -32.82
CA ILE A 216 9.60 -7.80 -31.97
C ILE A 216 9.66 -7.32 -30.51
N VAL A 217 8.66 -7.66 -29.72
CA VAL A 217 8.62 -7.37 -28.29
C VAL A 217 9.64 -8.25 -27.56
N HIS A 218 10.41 -7.67 -26.62
CA HIS A 218 11.32 -8.42 -25.75
C HIS A 218 10.56 -9.51 -24.96
N GLY A 219 11.07 -10.74 -24.98
CA GLY A 219 10.50 -11.82 -24.16
C GLY A 219 10.50 -11.49 -22.67
N ALA A 220 11.58 -10.87 -22.18
CA ALA A 220 11.70 -10.40 -20.81
C ALA A 220 10.67 -9.33 -20.44
N LEU A 221 10.28 -8.47 -21.39
CA LEU A 221 9.23 -7.48 -21.18
C LEU A 221 7.86 -8.17 -21.01
N LEU A 222 7.55 -9.19 -21.81
CA LEU A 222 6.33 -10.00 -21.61
C LEU A 222 6.31 -10.65 -20.22
N ASN A 223 7.46 -11.15 -19.77
CA ASN A 223 7.59 -11.68 -18.41
C ASN A 223 7.33 -10.60 -17.34
N GLY A 224 7.87 -9.39 -17.53
CA GLY A 224 7.63 -8.26 -16.63
C GLY A 224 6.15 -7.88 -16.53
N LEU A 225 5.37 -7.99 -17.61
CA LEU A 225 3.92 -7.76 -17.58
C LEU A 225 3.18 -8.82 -16.77
N VAL A 226 3.55 -10.10 -16.91
CA VAL A 226 3.01 -11.19 -16.10
C VAL A 226 3.39 -11.01 -14.63
N ALA A 227 4.64 -10.65 -14.33
CA ALA A 227 5.10 -10.37 -12.97
C ALA A 227 4.31 -9.22 -12.33
N GLY A 228 4.05 -8.14 -13.09
CA GLY A 228 3.18 -7.05 -12.67
C GLY A 228 1.77 -7.53 -12.33
N LEU A 229 1.14 -8.31 -13.23
CA LEU A 229 -0.20 -8.87 -13.00
C LEU A 229 -0.26 -9.76 -11.75
N ILE A 230 0.78 -10.58 -11.51
CA ILE A 230 0.89 -11.43 -10.32
C ILE A 230 1.04 -10.57 -9.05
N GLY A 231 1.98 -9.62 -9.06
CA GLY A 231 2.34 -8.81 -7.89
C GLY A 231 1.31 -7.76 -7.50
N THR A 232 0.43 -7.33 -8.41
CA THR A 232 -0.59 -6.30 -8.14
C THR A 232 -2.02 -6.84 -8.06
N HIS A 233 -2.33 -7.97 -8.70
CA HIS A 233 -3.70 -8.46 -8.79
C HIS A 233 -3.90 -9.88 -8.22
N LEU A 234 -3.24 -10.90 -8.77
CA LEU A 234 -3.47 -12.30 -8.38
C LEU A 234 -2.16 -13.13 -8.36
N PRO A 235 -1.67 -13.56 -7.19
CA PRO A 235 -2.27 -13.43 -5.86
C PRO A 235 -2.34 -12.00 -5.31
N GLY A 236 -1.52 -11.10 -5.84
CA GLY A 236 -1.52 -9.67 -5.47
C GLY A 236 -0.34 -9.28 -4.57
N PRO A 237 -0.44 -8.10 -3.92
CA PRO A 237 0.66 -7.53 -3.13
C PRO A 237 1.20 -8.49 -2.06
N GLY A 238 2.52 -8.43 -1.85
CA GLY A 238 3.22 -9.33 -0.93
C GLY A 238 3.51 -10.73 -1.51
N THR A 239 3.28 -10.94 -2.81
CA THR A 239 3.70 -12.17 -3.49
C THR A 239 5.19 -12.13 -3.85
N VAL A 240 5.92 -13.18 -3.47
CA VAL A 240 7.32 -13.42 -3.80
C VAL A 240 7.42 -14.55 -4.82
N LEU A 241 8.13 -14.31 -5.92
CA LEU A 241 8.40 -15.31 -6.95
C LEU A 241 9.50 -16.27 -6.47
N VAL A 242 9.21 -17.57 -6.41
CA VAL A 242 10.17 -18.61 -5.99
C VAL A 242 10.87 -19.25 -7.19
N SER A 243 10.09 -19.64 -8.20
CA SER A 243 10.62 -20.22 -9.43
C SER A 243 9.65 -20.00 -10.58
N GLN A 244 10.16 -19.86 -11.79
CA GLN A 244 9.34 -19.67 -12.98
C GLN A 244 9.90 -20.47 -14.16
N THR A 245 9.01 -21.11 -14.91
CA THR A 245 9.31 -21.76 -16.18
C THR A 245 8.51 -21.06 -17.27
N MET A 246 9.15 -20.69 -18.37
CA MET A 246 8.52 -19.93 -19.45
C MET A 246 8.89 -20.44 -20.83
N LYS A 247 7.98 -20.26 -21.78
CA LYS A 247 8.12 -20.59 -23.20
C LYS A 247 7.70 -19.41 -24.05
N PHE A 248 8.29 -19.31 -25.25
CA PHE A 248 8.00 -18.27 -26.23
C PHE A 248 7.59 -18.93 -27.56
N PRO A 249 6.35 -19.46 -27.67
CA PRO A 249 5.96 -20.27 -28.83
C PRO A 249 5.96 -19.48 -30.15
N ASN A 250 5.72 -18.15 -30.07
CA ASN A 250 5.62 -17.29 -31.23
C ASN A 250 6.17 -15.88 -30.94
N LYS A 251 6.49 -15.14 -32.00
CA LYS A 251 6.87 -13.73 -31.91
C LYS A 251 5.65 -12.87 -31.59
N CYS A 252 5.86 -11.87 -30.73
CA CYS A 252 4.93 -10.76 -30.55
C CYS A 252 5.52 -9.50 -31.19
N PHE A 253 4.70 -8.77 -31.93
CA PHE A 253 5.09 -7.56 -32.63
C PHE A 253 4.49 -6.30 -31.99
N VAL A 254 5.23 -5.18 -32.07
CA VAL A 254 4.78 -3.87 -31.57
C VAL A 254 3.45 -3.46 -32.20
N GLY A 255 2.48 -3.08 -31.37
CA GLY A 255 1.13 -2.66 -31.79
C GLY A 255 0.12 -3.80 -31.82
N GLU A 256 0.51 -5.06 -31.63
CA GLU A 256 -0.45 -6.16 -31.44
C GLU A 256 -1.17 -6.01 -30.09
N LYS A 257 -2.49 -6.28 -30.10
CA LYS A 257 -3.29 -6.29 -28.88
C LYS A 257 -3.11 -7.63 -28.14
N LEU A 258 -2.51 -7.56 -26.96
CA LEU A 258 -2.25 -8.71 -26.10
C LEU A 258 -3.29 -8.83 -25.00
N THR A 259 -3.79 -10.05 -24.79
CA THR A 259 -4.45 -10.47 -23.56
C THR A 259 -3.46 -11.27 -22.72
N ILE A 260 -3.19 -10.79 -21.51
CA ILE A 260 -2.31 -11.41 -20.53
C ILE A 260 -3.21 -12.00 -19.45
N SER A 261 -3.05 -13.28 -19.13
CA SER A 261 -3.83 -13.97 -18.10
C SER A 261 -2.95 -14.74 -17.13
N VAL A 262 -3.45 -14.83 -15.90
CA VAL A 262 -2.88 -15.62 -14.80
C VAL A 262 -4.00 -16.42 -14.16
N GLU A 263 -3.75 -17.69 -13.88
CA GLU A 263 -4.65 -18.62 -13.21
C GLU A 263 -3.95 -19.27 -12.04
N LEU A 264 -4.58 -19.27 -10.87
CA LEU A 264 -4.11 -20.04 -9.73
C LEU A 264 -4.45 -21.52 -9.91
N VAL A 265 -3.44 -22.37 -9.82
CA VAL A 265 -3.55 -23.82 -9.98
C VAL A 265 -3.53 -24.52 -8.63
N ASP A 266 -2.75 -24.00 -7.68
CA ASP A 266 -2.55 -24.59 -6.36
C ASP A 266 -2.36 -23.48 -5.33
N VAL A 267 -3.02 -23.58 -4.18
CA VAL A 267 -3.09 -22.53 -3.14
C VAL A 267 -2.65 -23.07 -1.77
N ARG A 268 -1.68 -24.00 -1.77
CA ARG A 268 -0.99 -24.50 -0.57
C ARG A 268 0.12 -23.52 -0.13
N LYS A 269 1.02 -23.95 0.76
CA LYS A 269 2.15 -23.14 1.27
C LYS A 269 2.98 -22.49 0.15
N ILE A 270 3.18 -23.21 -0.96
CA ILE A 270 3.73 -22.67 -2.20
C ILE A 270 2.59 -22.60 -3.20
N LEU A 271 2.22 -21.39 -3.62
CA LEU A 271 1.20 -21.22 -4.65
C LEU A 271 1.78 -21.59 -6.01
N LYS A 272 0.93 -22.11 -6.89
CA LYS A 272 1.28 -22.35 -8.30
C LYS A 272 0.33 -21.58 -9.19
N VAL A 273 0.88 -20.91 -10.19
CA VAL A 273 0.10 -20.23 -11.22
C VAL A 273 0.49 -20.70 -12.61
N LYS A 274 -0.48 -20.66 -13.52
CA LYS A 274 -0.28 -20.72 -14.98
C LYS A 274 -0.52 -19.34 -15.57
N PHE A 275 0.25 -18.97 -16.58
CA PHE A 275 0.08 -17.69 -17.26
C PHE A 275 0.22 -17.81 -18.77
N TYR A 276 -0.48 -16.92 -19.48
CA TYR A 276 -0.51 -16.86 -20.93
C TYR A 276 -0.54 -15.41 -21.42
N CYS A 277 0.17 -15.12 -22.50
CA CYS A 277 -0.01 -13.92 -23.30
C CYS A 277 -0.44 -14.33 -24.71
N ILE A 278 -1.60 -13.83 -25.13
CA ILE A 278 -2.25 -14.19 -26.39
C ILE A 278 -2.46 -12.92 -27.21
N VAL A 279 -2.02 -12.92 -28.47
CA VAL A 279 -2.40 -11.90 -29.45
C VAL A 279 -3.84 -12.17 -29.88
N GLU A 280 -4.74 -11.21 -29.66
CA GLU A 280 -6.19 -11.44 -29.81
C GLU A 280 -6.61 -11.73 -31.26
N GLU A 281 -6.08 -10.95 -32.20
CA GLU A 281 -6.47 -11.01 -33.61
C GLU A 281 -6.20 -12.39 -34.22
N GLU A 282 -5.03 -12.95 -33.93
CA GLU A 282 -4.56 -14.24 -34.47
C GLU A 282 -4.84 -15.42 -33.52
N LYS A 283 -5.34 -15.17 -32.30
CA LYS A 283 -5.43 -16.15 -31.21
C LYS A 283 -4.11 -16.90 -30.95
N LYS A 284 -2.99 -16.19 -31.13
CA LYS A 284 -1.63 -16.74 -31.10
C LYS A 284 -1.02 -16.60 -29.71
N VAL A 285 -0.61 -17.72 -29.10
CA VAL A 285 0.14 -17.71 -27.82
C VAL A 285 1.58 -17.27 -28.10
N VAL A 286 2.00 -16.17 -27.51
CA VAL A 286 3.36 -15.60 -27.69
C VAL A 286 4.25 -15.80 -26.46
N PHE A 287 3.64 -15.99 -25.29
CA PHE A 287 4.33 -16.28 -24.03
C PHE A 287 3.44 -17.14 -23.15
N GLU A 288 3.98 -18.18 -22.55
CA GLU A 288 3.25 -19.03 -21.62
C GLU A 288 4.20 -19.63 -20.57
N GLY A 289 3.64 -20.07 -19.46
CA GLY A 289 4.44 -20.75 -18.45
C GLY A 289 3.74 -20.99 -17.12
N GLU A 290 4.56 -21.38 -16.16
CA GLU A 290 4.15 -21.68 -14.79
C GLU A 290 5.09 -21.00 -13.80
N ALA A 291 4.56 -20.56 -12.66
CA ALA A 291 5.35 -20.02 -11.57
C ALA A 291 4.95 -20.61 -10.22
N LYS A 292 5.95 -20.77 -9.34
CA LYS A 292 5.79 -21.03 -7.92
C LYS A 292 5.98 -19.73 -7.15
N LEU A 293 5.08 -19.47 -6.22
CA LEU A 293 5.03 -18.22 -5.46
C LEU A 293 4.92 -18.52 -3.97
N MET A 294 5.35 -17.58 -3.15
CA MET A 294 5.12 -17.54 -1.71
C MET A 294 4.54 -16.19 -1.34
N LEU A 295 3.82 -16.11 -0.23
CA LEU A 295 3.43 -14.82 0.35
C LEU A 295 4.55 -14.40 1.31
N ALA A 296 4.91 -13.12 1.34
CA ALA A 296 6.04 -12.60 2.11
C ALA A 296 5.93 -12.88 3.62
N LYS A 297 4.70 -13.03 4.14
CA LYS A 297 4.44 -13.46 5.52
C LYS A 297 4.84 -14.92 5.82
N ASP A 298 5.02 -15.72 4.78
CA ASP A 298 5.36 -17.14 4.84
C ASP A 298 6.83 -17.41 4.44
N CYS A 299 7.56 -16.34 4.06
CA CYS A 299 9.01 -16.34 3.80
C CYS A 299 9.79 -16.23 5.12
#